data_AF-F6SKH8-F1
#
_entry.id   AF-F6SKH8-F1
#
_cell.length_a   1.000
_cell.length_b   1.000
_cell.length_c   1.000
_cell.angle_alpha   90.00
_cell.angle_beta   90.00
_cell.angle_gamma   90.00
#
_symmetry.space_group_name_H-M   'P 1'
#
loop_
_entity.id
_entity.type
_entity.pdbx_description
1 polymer ?
#
loop_
_entity_poly.entity_id
_entity_poly.type
_entity_poly.pdbx_seq_one_letter_code
_entity_poly.pdbx_strand_id
1 'polypeptide(L)'
;MRRLIVLLLAISMNYADERGKPYQKDKVCQELKFLGKDKFSAVALVMNSRKYSNATFEEIGHLVTAIVSLSETCCATEAAADCYDKKADALSVQSCDPKSPFPKHPGVERCCVHKGLERKLCLADLKQPPKEFPTYTEPSNEKLCESFKENAQLFSSRFLYDYSSNYAQTPFLVVVNYTEKYLKMITECCTKPRQTQCFLKQRLQIKSLHLLTMMSNTLCGRYNIYGEEKFKFSASIRLAQKVPSADLKDVMQLVEQCAKVLAKCCNTITDDCMENELSMHVQQVCKKFTSKDAKVAECCKKSPIETLHCLYTLPSAEPVQLPTLQWPSSDELCKKGKNQEIVKYTLERARRNTKLPLLFINKLYDSFKELVNGCCISQTPNVCLENKKSQLNEEMNKYISQATELCGDYHKYPFLEFKERLNKALSRRVPKLSTSQVKEMVEARSSLASTCCLINAPPVYCREMINKFLNSTCLQESCLLQ
;
A
#
# COMPACT_ATOMS: atom_id res chain seq x y z
N MET A 1 2.14 30.31 -3.68
CA MET A 1 2.32 29.10 -4.52
C MET A 1 1.51 27.91 -4.02
N ARG A 2 1.72 27.39 -2.80
CA ARG A 2 0.93 26.25 -2.24
C ARG A 2 -0.59 26.39 -2.35
N ARG A 3 -1.17 27.50 -1.88
CA ARG A 3 -2.64 27.73 -1.92
C ARG A 3 -3.23 27.84 -3.35
N LEU A 4 -2.43 28.19 -4.36
CA LEU A 4 -2.91 28.32 -5.74
C LEU A 4 -2.75 27.02 -6.56
N ILE A 5 -1.73 26.20 -6.27
CA ILE A 5 -1.55 24.87 -6.89
C ILE A 5 -2.67 23.92 -6.42
N VAL A 6 -3.11 24.03 -5.15
CA VAL A 6 -4.27 23.32 -4.57
C VAL A 6 -5.58 23.64 -5.31
N LEU A 7 -5.80 24.91 -5.68
CA LEU A 7 -7.06 25.35 -6.30
C LEU A 7 -7.23 24.83 -7.74
N LEU A 8 -6.12 24.58 -8.45
CA LEU A 8 -6.15 24.19 -9.86
C LEU A 8 -6.17 22.65 -10.04
N LEU A 9 -5.38 21.89 -9.28
CA LEU A 9 -5.37 20.42 -9.38
C LEU A 9 -6.61 19.74 -8.77
N ALA A 10 -7.44 20.49 -8.04
CA ALA A 10 -8.63 19.97 -7.36
C ALA A 10 -9.64 19.23 -8.22
N ILE A 11 -9.65 19.57 -9.51
CA ILE A 11 -10.79 19.27 -10.38
C ILE A 11 -10.40 18.25 -11.46
N SER A 12 -9.21 17.63 -11.39
CA SER A 12 -8.69 16.79 -12.50
C SER A 12 -8.85 15.29 -12.33
N MET A 13 -9.25 14.75 -11.16
CA MET A 13 -9.13 13.30 -10.97
C MET A 13 -10.33 12.53 -10.41
N ASN A 14 -11.49 13.12 -10.10
CA ASN A 14 -12.66 12.32 -9.66
C ASN A 14 -14.06 12.89 -9.99
N TYR A 15 -14.19 13.94 -10.78
CA TYR A 15 -15.51 14.42 -11.24
C TYR A 15 -15.43 14.82 -12.71
N ALA A 16 -15.42 13.80 -13.57
CA ALA A 16 -15.69 13.94 -15.00
C ALA A 16 -17.17 13.67 -15.31
N ASP A 17 -18.05 13.72 -14.31
CA ASP A 17 -19.49 13.80 -14.54
C ASP A 17 -19.87 15.27 -14.76
N GLU A 18 -20.21 15.56 -16.01
CA GLU A 18 -21.13 16.64 -16.42
C GLU A 18 -20.63 18.10 -16.54
N ARG A 19 -19.34 18.40 -16.72
CA ARG A 19 -18.91 19.77 -17.07
C ARG A 19 -18.08 19.82 -18.37
N GLY A 20 -18.79 20.08 -19.48
CA GLY A 20 -18.40 20.27 -20.88
C GLY A 20 -16.92 20.38 -21.32
N LYS A 21 -16.67 19.97 -22.57
CA LYS A 21 -15.39 20.06 -23.31
C LYS A 21 -14.58 21.37 -23.16
N PRO A 22 -15.20 22.59 -23.11
CA PRO A 22 -14.44 23.84 -22.95
C PRO A 22 -13.67 23.91 -21.62
N TYR A 23 -14.20 23.29 -20.57
CA TYR A 23 -13.69 23.41 -19.20
C TYR A 23 -12.28 22.82 -19.03
N GLN A 24 -12.00 21.68 -19.66
CA GLN A 24 -10.72 21.00 -19.51
C GLN A 24 -9.58 21.72 -20.24
N LYS A 25 -9.86 22.25 -21.45
CA LYS A 25 -8.91 23.09 -22.20
C LYS A 25 -8.56 24.35 -21.40
N ASP A 26 -9.57 25.09 -20.95
CA ASP A 26 -9.37 26.35 -20.24
C ASP A 26 -8.53 26.17 -18.98
N LYS A 27 -8.79 25.08 -18.25
CA LYS A 27 -8.00 24.72 -17.06
C LYS A 27 -6.54 24.46 -17.38
N VAL A 28 -6.24 23.63 -18.38
CA VAL A 28 -4.86 23.32 -18.77
C VAL A 28 -4.14 24.57 -19.25
N CYS A 29 -4.82 25.44 -20.00
CA CYS A 29 -4.25 26.70 -20.46
C CYS A 29 -3.99 27.69 -19.32
N GLN A 30 -4.88 27.76 -18.33
CA GLN A 30 -4.67 28.54 -17.12
C GLN A 30 -3.48 28.03 -16.32
N GLU A 31 -3.36 26.70 -16.14
CA GLU A 31 -2.23 26.08 -15.45
C GLU A 31 -0.91 26.33 -16.18
N LEU A 32 -0.87 26.14 -17.50
CA LEU A 32 0.33 26.39 -18.31
C LEU A 32 0.74 27.87 -18.24
N LYS A 33 -0.22 28.80 -18.36
CA LYS A 33 0.03 30.25 -18.25
C LYS A 33 0.54 30.63 -16.86
N PHE A 34 -0.03 30.05 -15.80
CA PHE A 34 0.32 30.37 -14.42
C PHE A 34 1.67 29.80 -14.00
N LEU A 35 1.95 28.54 -14.36
CA LEU A 35 3.17 27.84 -13.97
C LEU A 35 4.36 28.19 -14.87
N GLY A 36 4.10 28.47 -16.15
CA GLY A 36 5.11 28.44 -17.20
C GLY A 36 5.47 27.01 -17.62
N LYS A 37 6.08 26.89 -18.80
CA LYS A 37 6.38 25.60 -19.46
C LYS A 37 7.16 24.63 -18.57
N ASP A 38 8.25 25.07 -17.96
CA ASP A 38 9.15 24.18 -17.22
C ASP A 38 8.49 23.59 -15.98
N LYS A 39 7.78 24.41 -15.20
CA LYS A 39 7.04 23.94 -14.02
C LYS A 39 5.83 23.10 -14.41
N PHE A 40 5.14 23.45 -15.49
CA PHE A 40 4.06 22.63 -16.03
C PHE A 40 4.57 21.25 -16.45
N SER A 41 5.72 21.17 -17.13
CA SER A 41 6.39 19.93 -17.49
C SER A 41 6.80 19.11 -16.27
N ALA A 42 7.34 19.75 -15.22
CA ALA A 42 7.70 19.07 -13.98
C ALA A 42 6.47 18.50 -13.23
N VAL A 43 5.37 19.25 -13.19
CA VAL A 43 4.09 18.79 -12.64
C VAL A 43 3.53 17.62 -13.45
N ALA A 44 3.54 17.72 -14.77
CA ALA A 44 3.13 16.62 -15.66
C ALA A 44 3.99 15.37 -15.46
N LEU A 45 5.31 15.53 -15.25
CA LEU A 45 6.22 14.44 -14.94
C LEU A 45 5.85 13.73 -13.64
N VAL A 46 5.63 14.47 -12.54
CA VAL A 46 5.20 13.89 -11.25
C VAL A 46 3.85 13.18 -11.42
N MET A 47 2.87 13.83 -12.05
CA MET A 47 1.53 13.25 -12.24
C MET A 47 1.57 11.93 -13.03
N ASN A 48 2.27 11.90 -14.15
CA ASN A 48 2.32 10.72 -15.02
C ASN A 48 3.20 9.62 -14.42
N SER A 49 4.29 9.95 -13.73
CA SER A 49 5.10 8.96 -12.98
C SER A 49 4.27 8.25 -11.91
N ARG A 50 3.36 8.97 -11.22
CA ARG A 50 2.43 8.36 -10.26
C ARG A 50 1.38 7.50 -10.95
N LYS A 51 0.78 8.01 -12.04
CA LYS A 51 -0.24 7.29 -12.81
C LYS A 51 0.32 5.98 -13.37
N TYR A 52 1.51 6.01 -13.94
CA TYR A 52 2.20 4.88 -14.55
C TYR A 52 3.42 4.46 -13.71
N SER A 53 3.21 4.13 -12.44
CA SER A 53 4.27 3.84 -11.46
C SER A 53 5.26 2.71 -11.81
N ASN A 54 4.94 1.90 -12.82
CA ASN A 54 5.79 0.80 -13.31
C ASN A 54 6.46 1.11 -14.67
N ALA A 55 6.16 2.26 -15.27
CA ALA A 55 6.76 2.67 -16.53
C ALA A 55 8.21 3.13 -16.34
N THR A 56 8.97 3.11 -17.44
CA THR A 56 10.33 3.63 -17.50
C THR A 56 10.37 5.16 -17.58
N PHE A 57 11.53 5.74 -17.26
CA PHE A 57 11.75 7.19 -17.37
C PHE A 57 11.54 7.69 -18.80
N GLU A 58 11.95 6.89 -19.79
CA GLU A 58 11.86 7.21 -21.22
C GLU A 58 10.41 7.25 -21.70
N GLU A 59 9.62 6.22 -21.37
CA GLU A 59 8.18 6.19 -21.70
C GLU A 59 7.44 7.38 -21.10
N ILE A 60 7.70 7.69 -19.83
CA ILE A 60 7.12 8.86 -19.17
C ILE A 60 7.58 10.16 -19.81
N GLY A 61 8.85 10.26 -20.20
CA GLY A 61 9.40 11.39 -20.93
C GLY A 61 8.64 11.64 -22.23
N HIS A 62 8.43 10.60 -23.05
CA HIS A 62 7.66 10.69 -24.30
C HIS A 62 6.24 11.20 -24.07
N LEU A 63 5.55 10.65 -23.06
CA LEU A 63 4.19 11.06 -22.71
C LEU A 63 4.13 12.53 -22.24
N VAL A 64 5.06 12.94 -21.38
CA VAL A 64 5.12 14.33 -20.88
C VAL A 64 5.39 15.30 -22.01
N THR A 65 6.34 14.99 -22.91
CA THR A 65 6.61 15.81 -24.10
C THR A 65 5.36 15.97 -24.96
N ALA A 66 4.60 14.90 -25.17
CA ALA A 66 3.36 14.94 -25.93
C ALA A 66 2.28 15.81 -25.26
N ILE A 67 2.13 15.70 -23.94
CA ILE A 67 1.19 16.52 -23.15
C ILE A 67 1.56 18.01 -23.21
N VAL A 68 2.84 18.33 -23.01
CA VAL A 68 3.33 19.72 -23.04
C VAL A 68 3.16 20.32 -24.44
N SER A 69 3.55 19.59 -25.49
CA SER A 69 3.40 20.04 -26.88
C SER A 69 1.93 20.27 -27.27
N LEU A 70 1.03 19.37 -26.87
CA LEU A 70 -0.41 19.54 -27.04
C LEU A 70 -0.89 20.82 -26.37
N SER A 71 -0.48 21.03 -25.12
CA SER A 71 -0.91 22.17 -24.29
C SER A 71 -0.41 23.49 -24.89
N GLU A 72 0.87 23.58 -25.25
CA GLU A 72 1.42 24.77 -25.92
C GLU A 72 0.69 25.08 -27.23
N THR A 73 0.43 24.05 -28.05
CA THR A 73 -0.25 24.28 -29.34
C THR A 73 -1.69 24.76 -29.13
N CYS A 74 -2.46 24.10 -28.26
CA CYS A 74 -3.90 24.34 -28.15
C CYS A 74 -4.25 25.50 -27.22
N CYS A 75 -3.30 26.01 -26.45
CA CYS A 75 -3.46 27.21 -25.62
C CYS A 75 -2.94 28.49 -26.27
N ALA A 76 -2.41 28.40 -27.49
CA ALA A 76 -2.07 29.58 -28.28
C ALA A 76 -3.33 30.37 -28.67
N THR A 77 -3.21 31.70 -28.77
CA THR A 77 -4.33 32.61 -29.08
C THR A 77 -5.04 32.26 -30.39
N GLU A 78 -4.29 31.75 -31.37
CA GLU A 78 -4.80 31.39 -32.71
C GLU A 78 -5.28 29.94 -32.82
N ALA A 79 -5.27 29.17 -31.71
CA ALA A 79 -5.65 27.77 -31.75
C ALA A 79 -7.15 27.58 -32.02
N ALA A 80 -7.48 26.63 -32.91
CA ALA A 80 -8.86 26.25 -33.18
C ALA A 80 -9.62 25.85 -31.89
N ALA A 81 -10.93 26.10 -31.88
CA ALA A 81 -11.79 25.81 -30.73
C ALA A 81 -11.70 24.33 -30.31
N ASP A 82 -11.64 23.41 -31.27
CA ASP A 82 -11.58 21.96 -31.08
C ASP A 82 -10.16 21.37 -31.04
N CYS A 83 -9.11 22.21 -31.01
CA CYS A 83 -7.71 21.76 -31.02
C CYS A 83 -7.44 20.76 -29.90
N TYR A 84 -7.84 21.09 -28.67
CA TYR A 84 -7.54 20.27 -27.49
C TYR A 84 -8.21 18.91 -27.60
N ASP A 85 -9.49 18.87 -27.98
CA ASP A 85 -10.25 17.62 -28.12
C ASP A 85 -9.67 16.70 -29.19
N LYS A 86 -9.33 17.26 -30.36
CA LYS A 86 -8.73 16.53 -31.48
C LYS A 86 -7.37 15.96 -31.11
N LYS A 87 -6.48 16.79 -30.53
CA LYS A 87 -5.15 16.32 -30.12
C LYS A 87 -5.21 15.32 -28.95
N ALA A 88 -6.11 15.52 -27.99
CA ALA A 88 -6.29 14.59 -26.88
C ALA A 88 -6.87 13.24 -27.37
N ASP A 89 -7.77 13.27 -28.35
CA ASP A 89 -8.25 12.05 -29.01
C ASP A 89 -7.12 11.33 -29.75
N ALA A 90 -6.31 12.05 -30.52
CA ALA A 90 -5.14 11.51 -31.19
C ALA A 90 -4.14 10.87 -30.21
N LEU A 91 -3.88 11.50 -29.05
CA LEU A 91 -3.04 10.90 -28.01
C LEU A 91 -3.66 9.61 -27.44
N SER A 92 -4.99 9.56 -27.26
CA SER A 92 -5.67 8.35 -26.80
C SER A 92 -5.66 7.21 -27.84
N VAL A 93 -5.67 7.55 -29.14
CA VAL A 93 -5.46 6.58 -30.23
C VAL A 93 -4.02 6.09 -30.20
N GLN A 94 -3.06 7.00 -30.07
CA GLN A 94 -1.64 6.67 -30.02
C GLN A 94 -1.29 5.82 -28.79
N SER A 95 -1.92 6.02 -27.63
CA SER A 95 -1.68 5.17 -26.44
C SER A 95 -2.18 3.74 -26.62
N CYS A 96 -3.10 3.52 -27.57
CA CYS A 96 -3.61 2.19 -27.93
C CYS A 96 -2.74 1.46 -28.96
N ASP A 97 -1.83 2.15 -29.66
CA ASP A 97 -0.93 1.51 -30.61
C ASP A 97 0.05 0.58 -29.88
N PRO A 98 0.16 -0.71 -30.25
CA PRO A 98 1.18 -1.62 -29.73
C PRO A 98 2.60 -1.05 -29.77
N LYS A 99 2.96 -0.29 -30.82
CA LYS A 99 4.27 0.32 -31.06
C LYS A 99 4.44 1.71 -30.42
N SER A 100 3.44 2.18 -29.69
CA SER A 100 3.50 3.47 -29.00
C SER A 100 4.67 3.52 -28.01
N PRO A 101 5.42 4.64 -27.94
CA PRO A 101 6.45 4.84 -26.93
C PRO A 101 5.85 5.23 -25.56
N PHE A 102 4.52 5.32 -25.45
CA PHE A 102 3.84 5.72 -24.22
C PHE A 102 3.67 4.54 -23.25
N PRO A 103 3.69 4.83 -21.94
CA PRO A 103 3.46 3.80 -20.94
C PRO A 103 2.02 3.29 -20.99
N LYS A 104 1.84 2.02 -20.61
CA LYS A 104 0.54 1.35 -20.64
C LYS A 104 0.15 0.84 -19.26
N HIS A 105 -1.16 0.85 -19.00
CA HIS A 105 -1.74 0.18 -17.84
C HIS A 105 -2.08 -1.28 -18.17
N PRO A 106 -2.05 -2.19 -17.18
CA PRO A 106 -2.70 -3.49 -17.32
C PRO A 106 -4.18 -3.29 -17.69
N GLY A 107 -4.68 -4.03 -18.68
CA GLY A 107 -6.07 -3.92 -19.15
C GLY A 107 -6.32 -2.86 -20.23
N VAL A 108 -5.28 -2.16 -20.72
CA VAL A 108 -5.41 -1.12 -21.75
C VAL A 108 -6.09 -1.63 -23.03
N GLU A 109 -5.87 -2.89 -23.39
CA GLU A 109 -6.49 -3.55 -24.54
C GLU A 109 -8.02 -3.51 -24.50
N ARG A 110 -8.60 -3.64 -23.29
CA ARG A 110 -10.05 -3.57 -23.08
C ARG A 110 -10.60 -2.17 -23.33
N CYS A 111 -9.79 -1.13 -23.10
CA CYS A 111 -10.20 0.24 -23.40
C CYS A 111 -10.03 0.59 -24.88
N CYS A 112 -9.06 -0.03 -25.56
CA CYS A 112 -8.71 0.30 -26.94
C CYS A 112 -9.71 -0.19 -27.99
N VAL A 113 -10.63 -1.10 -27.62
CA VAL A 113 -11.76 -1.51 -28.47
C VAL A 113 -12.81 -0.39 -28.63
N HIS A 114 -12.91 0.49 -27.62
CA HIS A 114 -13.83 1.62 -27.62
C HIS A 114 -13.31 2.78 -28.47
N LYS A 115 -14.15 3.79 -28.74
CA LYS A 115 -13.79 5.00 -29.52
C LYS A 115 -14.22 6.28 -28.78
N GLY A 116 -13.63 7.41 -29.17
CA GLY A 116 -14.02 8.74 -28.67
C GLY A 116 -14.04 8.84 -27.14
N LEU A 117 -15.15 9.35 -26.59
CA LEU A 117 -15.29 9.60 -25.15
C LEU A 117 -15.23 8.30 -24.32
N GLU A 118 -15.83 7.21 -24.79
CA GLU A 118 -15.85 5.94 -24.06
C GLU A 118 -14.43 5.39 -23.86
N ARG A 119 -13.59 5.46 -24.90
CA ARG A 119 -12.16 5.13 -24.79
C ARG A 119 -11.47 6.02 -23.75
N LYS A 120 -11.68 7.34 -23.82
CA LYS A 120 -11.04 8.31 -22.92
C LYS A 120 -11.39 8.04 -21.45
N LEU A 121 -12.67 7.77 -21.17
CA LEU A 121 -13.14 7.44 -19.81
C LEU A 121 -12.57 6.10 -19.32
N CYS A 122 -12.58 5.07 -20.17
CA CYS A 122 -11.98 3.79 -19.82
C CYS A 122 -10.47 3.92 -19.51
N LEU A 123 -9.70 4.59 -20.38
CA LEU A 123 -8.26 4.85 -20.16
C LEU A 123 -7.99 5.71 -18.91
N ALA A 124 -8.93 6.57 -18.53
CA ALA A 124 -8.81 7.39 -17.33
C ALA A 124 -9.00 6.58 -16.04
N ASP A 125 -9.87 5.55 -16.07
CA ASP A 125 -10.15 4.69 -14.91
C ASP A 125 -9.11 3.59 -14.68
N LEU A 126 -8.27 3.28 -15.69
CA LEU A 126 -7.16 2.33 -15.52
C LEU A 126 -6.17 2.80 -14.44
N LYS A 127 -5.80 1.87 -13.55
CA LYS A 127 -4.90 2.11 -12.42
C LYS A 127 -3.71 1.16 -12.47
N GLN A 128 -2.53 1.64 -12.09
CA GLN A 128 -1.43 0.74 -11.76
C GLN A 128 -1.68 0.13 -10.38
N PRO A 129 -1.38 -1.17 -10.18
CA PRO A 129 -1.35 -1.74 -8.83
C PRO A 129 -0.29 -0.99 -8.00
N PRO A 130 -0.52 -0.76 -6.70
CA PRO A 130 0.48 -0.13 -5.85
C PRO A 130 1.78 -0.92 -5.84
N LYS A 131 2.90 -0.21 -5.88
CA LYS A 131 4.23 -0.80 -5.76
C LYS A 131 4.47 -1.21 -4.30
N GLU A 132 4.37 -2.51 -4.02
CA GLU A 132 4.57 -3.05 -2.66
C GLU A 132 6.04 -3.02 -2.21
N PHE A 133 6.98 -2.89 -3.17
CA PHE A 133 8.41 -2.79 -2.94
C PHE A 133 8.96 -1.50 -3.55
N PRO A 134 8.92 -0.36 -2.84
CA PRO A 134 9.63 0.83 -3.26
C PRO A 134 11.13 0.53 -3.43
N THR A 135 11.71 0.94 -4.56
CA THR A 135 13.11 0.73 -4.92
C THR A 135 13.94 2.00 -4.84
N TYR A 136 13.31 3.15 -4.53
CA TYR A 136 14.03 4.41 -4.38
C TYR A 136 15.00 4.33 -3.19
N THR A 137 16.28 4.51 -3.49
CA THR A 137 17.34 4.64 -2.48
C THR A 137 18.09 5.93 -2.76
N GLU A 138 18.18 6.80 -1.76
CA GLU A 138 18.92 8.05 -1.90
C GLU A 138 20.42 7.76 -2.02
N PRO A 139 21.11 8.27 -3.07
CA PRO A 139 22.57 8.16 -3.20
C PRO A 139 23.33 8.91 -2.08
N SER A 140 24.65 8.71 -2.01
CA SER A 140 25.50 9.49 -1.12
C SER A 140 25.50 10.98 -1.50
N ASN A 141 25.86 11.84 -0.54
CA ASN A 141 25.90 13.29 -0.77
C ASN A 141 26.83 13.66 -1.94
N GLU A 142 27.95 12.95 -2.07
CA GLU A 142 28.94 13.16 -3.13
C GLU A 142 28.33 12.85 -4.49
N LYS A 143 27.71 11.66 -4.64
CA LYS A 143 27.06 11.24 -5.89
C LYS A 143 25.90 12.16 -6.26
N LEU A 144 25.10 12.59 -5.28
CA LEU A 144 24.02 13.56 -5.49
C LEU A 144 24.55 14.86 -6.10
N CYS A 145 25.62 15.39 -5.53
CA CYS A 145 26.20 16.65 -5.98
C CYS A 145 26.99 16.53 -7.28
N GLU A 146 27.62 15.39 -7.54
CA GLU A 146 28.26 15.08 -8.82
C GLU A 146 27.22 15.08 -9.94
N SER A 147 26.18 14.23 -9.84
CA SER A 147 25.12 14.17 -10.86
C SER A 147 24.37 15.50 -11.03
N PHE A 148 24.15 16.25 -9.95
CA PHE A 148 23.52 17.57 -10.03
C PHE A 148 24.40 18.60 -10.76
N LYS A 149 25.73 18.56 -10.57
CA LYS A 149 26.68 19.43 -11.27
C LYS A 149 26.82 19.07 -12.75
N GLU A 150 26.78 17.79 -13.08
CA GLU A 150 26.85 17.31 -14.47
C GLU A 150 25.64 17.77 -15.28
N ASN A 151 24.43 17.55 -14.76
CA ASN A 151 23.20 17.99 -15.42
C ASN A 151 22.06 18.17 -14.41
N ALA A 152 21.90 19.39 -13.91
CA ALA A 152 20.87 19.74 -12.93
C ALA A 152 19.43 19.45 -13.42
N GLN A 153 19.15 19.62 -14.71
CA GLN A 153 17.82 19.40 -15.28
C GLN A 153 17.50 17.91 -15.38
N LEU A 154 18.43 17.10 -15.88
CA LEU A 154 18.28 15.64 -15.96
C LEU A 154 18.21 15.03 -14.57
N PHE A 155 19.09 15.46 -13.64
CA PHE A 155 19.03 15.05 -12.23
C PHE A 155 17.65 15.32 -11.63
N SER A 156 17.14 16.54 -11.78
CA SER A 156 15.85 16.93 -11.21
C SER A 156 14.71 16.12 -11.82
N SER A 157 14.69 15.95 -13.14
CA SER A 157 13.67 15.18 -13.84
C SER A 157 13.71 13.70 -13.42
N ARG A 158 14.91 13.12 -13.31
CA ARG A 158 15.08 11.73 -12.90
C ARG A 158 14.62 11.51 -11.46
N PHE A 159 15.00 12.40 -10.54
CA PHE A 159 14.52 12.36 -9.16
C PHE A 159 13.00 12.48 -9.07
N LEU A 160 12.38 13.43 -9.79
CA LEU A 160 10.93 13.59 -9.82
C LEU A 160 10.25 12.31 -10.30
N TYR A 161 10.75 11.68 -11.35
CA TYR A 161 10.24 10.41 -11.86
C TYR A 161 10.41 9.27 -10.85
N ASP A 162 11.64 9.05 -10.35
CA ASP A 162 11.97 7.91 -9.50
C ASP A 162 11.19 8.00 -8.17
N TYR A 163 11.19 9.18 -7.54
CA TYR A 163 10.49 9.38 -6.27
C TYR A 163 8.97 9.25 -6.44
N SER A 164 8.40 9.88 -7.47
CA SER A 164 6.95 9.88 -7.70
C SER A 164 6.41 8.51 -8.07
N SER A 165 7.14 7.73 -8.87
CA SER A 165 6.77 6.36 -9.23
C SER A 165 6.78 5.44 -8.00
N ASN A 166 7.76 5.59 -7.10
CA ASN A 166 7.85 4.78 -5.88
C ASN A 166 6.81 5.15 -4.82
N TYR A 167 6.36 6.40 -4.79
CA TYR A 167 5.36 6.91 -3.83
C TYR A 167 4.04 7.30 -4.49
N ALA A 168 3.63 6.54 -5.51
CA ALA A 168 2.47 6.82 -6.33
C ALA A 168 1.15 6.95 -5.55
N GLN A 169 1.02 6.23 -4.43
CA GLN A 169 -0.20 6.20 -3.61
C GLN A 169 -0.28 7.34 -2.61
N THR A 170 0.81 8.08 -2.39
CA THR A 170 0.80 9.30 -1.57
C THR A 170 -0.03 10.37 -2.27
N PRO A 171 -0.86 11.17 -1.56
CA PRO A 171 -1.56 12.30 -2.16
C PRO A 171 -0.64 13.22 -2.95
N PHE A 172 -1.12 13.68 -4.11
CA PHE A 172 -0.30 14.35 -5.12
C PHE A 172 0.54 15.50 -4.53
N LEU A 173 -0.10 16.39 -3.77
CA LEU A 173 0.59 17.56 -3.26
C LEU A 173 1.58 17.26 -2.14
N VAL A 174 1.42 16.16 -1.41
CA VAL A 174 2.42 15.73 -0.43
C VAL A 174 3.71 15.32 -1.17
N VAL A 175 3.58 14.62 -2.31
CA VAL A 175 4.73 14.28 -3.18
C VAL A 175 5.37 15.55 -3.73
N VAL A 176 4.59 16.46 -4.34
CA VAL A 176 5.11 17.73 -4.88
C VAL A 176 5.87 18.51 -3.81
N ASN A 177 5.25 18.72 -2.64
CA ASN A 177 5.86 19.43 -1.53
C ASN A 177 7.18 18.80 -1.07
N TYR A 178 7.23 17.46 -0.95
CA TYR A 178 8.48 16.79 -0.62
C TYR A 178 9.54 16.99 -1.69
N THR A 179 9.19 16.77 -2.95
CA THR A 179 10.14 16.85 -4.07
C THR A 179 10.70 18.26 -4.25
N GLU A 180 9.89 19.30 -4.09
CA GLU A 180 10.34 20.70 -4.12
C GLU A 180 11.35 21.00 -3.01
N LYS A 181 11.04 20.59 -1.77
CA LYS A 181 11.95 20.78 -0.63
C LYS A 181 13.24 19.97 -0.79
N TYR A 182 13.14 18.77 -1.34
CA TYR A 182 14.30 17.92 -1.62
C TYR A 182 15.22 18.56 -2.66
N LEU A 183 14.68 18.98 -3.81
CA LEU A 183 15.48 19.63 -4.86
C LEU A 183 16.09 20.96 -4.37
N LYS A 184 15.35 21.72 -3.55
CA LYS A 184 15.88 22.91 -2.89
C LYS A 184 17.07 22.58 -1.97
N MET A 185 16.96 21.52 -1.15
CA MET A 185 18.08 21.04 -0.35
C MET A 185 19.29 20.68 -1.21
N ILE A 186 19.10 20.01 -2.35
CA ILE A 186 20.19 19.64 -3.26
C ILE A 186 20.88 20.91 -3.80
N THR A 187 20.11 21.86 -4.33
CA THR A 187 20.64 23.12 -4.86
C THR A 187 21.42 23.91 -3.80
N GLU A 188 20.88 23.98 -2.58
CA GLU A 188 21.52 24.71 -1.49
C GLU A 188 22.77 24.00 -0.96
N CYS A 189 22.73 22.69 -0.74
CA CYS A 189 23.84 21.99 -0.08
C CYS A 189 24.99 21.65 -1.02
N CYS A 190 24.72 21.37 -2.29
CA CYS A 190 25.79 21.04 -3.25
C CYS A 190 26.68 22.23 -3.61
N THR A 191 26.24 23.46 -3.30
CA THR A 191 26.98 24.70 -3.51
C THR A 191 27.72 25.19 -2.26
N LYS A 192 27.58 24.52 -1.11
CA LYS A 192 28.23 24.92 0.15
C LYS A 192 29.56 24.19 0.38
N PRO A 193 30.58 24.85 0.96
CA PRO A 193 31.84 24.19 1.32
C PRO A 193 31.67 23.05 2.35
N ARG A 194 30.75 23.21 3.32
CA ARG A 194 30.46 22.20 4.37
C ARG A 194 29.23 21.36 4.00
N GLN A 195 29.33 20.59 2.91
CA GLN A 195 28.22 19.82 2.34
C GLN A 195 27.53 18.90 3.34
N THR A 196 28.30 18.08 4.08
CA THR A 196 27.77 17.10 5.04
C THR A 196 26.91 17.73 6.13
N GLN A 197 27.36 18.85 6.70
CA GLN A 197 26.62 19.57 7.75
C GLN A 197 25.33 20.19 7.19
N CYS A 198 25.40 20.73 5.97
CA CYS A 198 24.22 21.25 5.28
C CYS A 198 23.17 20.15 5.08
N PHE A 199 23.56 19.02 4.47
CA PHE A 199 22.65 17.90 4.21
C PHE A 199 22.03 17.34 5.48
N LEU A 200 22.82 17.15 6.54
CA LEU A 200 22.30 16.66 7.82
C LEU A 200 21.20 17.58 8.37
N LYS A 201 21.47 18.90 8.38
CA LYS A 201 20.50 19.89 8.86
C LYS A 201 19.22 19.89 8.03
N GLN A 202 19.35 19.91 6.70
CA GLN A 202 18.19 19.97 5.79
C GLN A 202 17.37 18.67 5.83
N ARG A 203 18.02 17.49 5.87
CA ARG A 203 17.33 16.20 6.02
C ARG A 203 16.52 16.14 7.31
N LEU A 204 17.07 16.64 8.43
CA LEU A 204 16.33 16.73 9.69
C LEU A 204 15.09 17.63 9.58
N GLN A 205 15.18 18.75 8.85
CA GLN A 205 14.06 19.66 8.63
C GLN A 205 12.94 19.06 7.75
N ILE A 206 13.29 18.21 6.79
CA ILE A 206 12.31 17.58 5.89
C ILE A 206 11.90 16.16 6.31
N LYS A 207 12.47 15.63 7.40
CA LYS A 207 12.24 14.26 7.91
C LYS A 207 10.76 13.95 8.10
N SER A 208 10.01 14.84 8.76
CA SER A 208 8.58 14.62 9.02
C SER A 208 7.76 14.53 7.73
N LEU A 209 8.12 15.32 6.71
CA LEU A 209 7.47 15.28 5.40
C LEU A 209 7.84 14.03 4.61
N HIS A 210 9.08 13.55 4.73
CA HIS A 210 9.48 12.26 4.18
C HIS A 210 8.66 11.12 4.80
N LEU A 211 8.57 11.09 6.12
CA LEU A 211 7.77 10.09 6.85
C LEU A 211 6.29 10.20 6.48
N LEU A 212 5.76 11.41 6.32
CA LEU A 212 4.39 11.62 5.84
C LEU A 212 4.18 11.01 4.46
N THR A 213 5.13 11.20 3.54
CA THR A 213 5.11 10.58 2.21
C THR A 213 5.11 9.06 2.32
N MET A 214 6.05 8.48 3.07
CA MET A 214 6.17 7.02 3.24
C MET A 214 4.91 6.39 3.84
N MET A 215 4.40 6.98 4.93
CA MET A 215 3.23 6.47 5.64
C MET A 215 1.96 6.64 4.83
N SER A 216 1.80 7.78 4.13
CA SER A 216 0.67 8.00 3.24
C SER A 216 0.66 6.99 2.08
N ASN A 217 1.80 6.77 1.42
CA ASN A 217 1.92 5.76 0.36
C ASN A 217 1.50 4.37 0.86
N THR A 218 2.00 4.00 2.05
CA THR A 218 1.76 2.69 2.63
C THR A 218 0.28 2.49 2.99
N LEU A 219 -0.32 3.47 3.67
CA LEU A 219 -1.70 3.36 4.13
C LEU A 219 -2.69 3.46 2.96
N CYS A 220 -2.51 4.44 2.06
CA CYS A 220 -3.36 4.59 0.88
C CYS A 220 -3.20 3.43 -0.10
N GLY A 221 -1.97 2.92 -0.31
CA GLY A 221 -1.74 1.75 -1.14
C GLY A 221 -2.46 0.51 -0.61
N ARG A 222 -2.38 0.25 0.70
CA ARG A 222 -3.14 -0.86 1.33
C ARG A 222 -4.65 -0.66 1.24
N TYR A 223 -5.13 0.56 1.48
CA TYR A 223 -6.55 0.88 1.39
C TYR A 223 -7.08 0.68 -0.03
N ASN A 224 -6.35 1.15 -1.05
CA ASN A 224 -6.70 1.00 -2.46
C ASN A 224 -6.66 -0.45 -2.94
N ILE A 225 -5.70 -1.27 -2.46
CA ILE A 225 -5.64 -2.71 -2.78
C ILE A 225 -6.80 -3.48 -2.16
N TYR A 226 -7.12 -3.18 -0.90
CA TYR A 226 -8.09 -3.97 -0.15
C TYR A 226 -9.53 -3.52 -0.35
N GLY A 227 -9.75 -2.23 -0.60
CA GLY A 227 -11.02 -1.60 -0.32
C GLY A 227 -11.28 -1.49 1.19
N GLU A 228 -12.34 -0.78 1.55
CA GLU A 228 -12.59 -0.37 2.93
C GLU A 228 -12.77 -1.55 3.89
N GLU A 229 -13.62 -2.52 3.57
CA GLU A 229 -13.95 -3.63 4.47
C GLU A 229 -12.74 -4.53 4.78
N LYS A 230 -12.00 -4.95 3.74
CA LYS A 230 -10.80 -5.78 3.91
C LYS A 230 -9.65 -4.98 4.53
N PHE A 231 -9.57 -3.68 4.29
CA PHE A 231 -8.62 -2.81 4.99
C PHE A 231 -8.93 -2.81 6.49
N LYS A 232 -10.19 -2.57 6.87
CA LYS A 232 -10.63 -2.56 8.28
C LYS A 232 -10.32 -3.91 8.94
N PHE A 233 -10.73 -5.01 8.32
CA PHE A 233 -10.46 -6.34 8.86
C PHE A 233 -8.96 -6.60 9.07
N SER A 234 -8.13 -6.36 8.04
CA SER A 234 -6.69 -6.60 8.13
C SER A 234 -5.96 -5.66 9.10
N ALA A 235 -6.41 -4.41 9.21
CA ALA A 235 -5.85 -3.45 10.16
C ALA A 235 -6.23 -3.81 11.60
N SER A 236 -7.46 -4.26 11.85
CA SER A 236 -7.88 -4.77 13.17
C SER A 236 -7.08 -5.99 13.59
N ILE A 237 -6.81 -6.94 12.68
CA ILE A 237 -5.94 -8.08 12.95
C ILE A 237 -4.55 -7.61 13.38
N ARG A 238 -3.89 -6.76 12.57
CA ARG A 238 -2.56 -6.24 12.88
C ARG A 238 -2.52 -5.52 14.22
N LEU A 239 -3.51 -4.69 14.51
CA LEU A 239 -3.57 -3.92 15.75
C LEU A 239 -3.81 -4.83 16.97
N ALA A 240 -4.68 -5.83 16.84
CA ALA A 240 -4.91 -6.85 17.87
C ALA A 240 -3.67 -7.72 18.13
N GLN A 241 -2.85 -7.98 17.12
CA GLN A 241 -1.57 -8.71 17.29
C GLN A 241 -0.45 -7.84 17.85
N LYS A 242 -0.46 -6.53 17.60
CA LYS A 242 0.50 -5.56 18.17
C LYS A 242 0.20 -5.22 19.63
N VAL A 243 -1.08 -5.16 20.00
CA VAL A 243 -1.53 -4.77 21.34
C VAL A 243 -2.61 -5.77 21.81
N PRO A 244 -2.25 -7.02 22.11
CA PRO A 244 -3.24 -8.07 22.42
C PRO A 244 -4.00 -7.83 23.73
N SER A 245 -3.47 -6.99 24.62
CA SER A 245 -4.11 -6.51 25.85
C SER A 245 -5.19 -5.44 25.63
N ALA A 246 -5.32 -4.91 24.41
CA ALA A 246 -6.32 -3.90 24.08
C ALA A 246 -7.74 -4.48 24.03
N ASP A 247 -8.72 -3.63 24.33
CA ASP A 247 -10.14 -3.93 24.09
C ASP A 247 -10.41 -3.97 22.57
N LEU A 248 -11.05 -5.04 22.09
CA LEU A 248 -11.36 -5.18 20.67
C LEU A 248 -12.33 -4.11 20.16
N LYS A 249 -13.22 -3.58 21.00
CA LYS A 249 -14.08 -2.45 20.64
C LYS A 249 -13.25 -1.20 20.32
N ASP A 250 -12.23 -0.94 21.12
CA ASP A 250 -11.30 0.17 20.90
C ASP A 250 -10.46 -0.04 19.64
N VAL A 251 -9.97 -1.25 19.41
CA VAL A 251 -9.26 -1.64 18.17
C VAL A 251 -10.13 -1.37 16.94
N MET A 252 -11.37 -1.86 16.94
CA MET A 252 -12.29 -1.68 15.82
C MET A 252 -12.66 -0.21 15.60
N GLN A 253 -12.90 0.55 16.68
CA GLN A 253 -13.21 1.98 16.59
C GLN A 253 -12.06 2.79 15.97
N LEU A 254 -10.82 2.56 16.41
CA LEU A 254 -9.65 3.25 15.86
C LEU A 254 -9.43 2.91 14.39
N VAL A 255 -9.63 1.64 14.02
CA VAL A 255 -9.49 1.21 12.62
C VAL A 255 -10.57 1.81 11.72
N GLU A 256 -11.81 1.91 12.19
CA GLU A 256 -12.90 2.60 11.50
C GLU A 256 -12.56 4.08 11.28
N GLN A 257 -12.02 4.75 12.30
CA GLN A 257 -11.53 6.13 12.17
C GLN A 257 -10.42 6.24 11.12
N CYS A 258 -9.43 5.34 11.15
CA CYS A 258 -8.36 5.30 10.15
C CYS A 258 -8.91 5.12 8.73
N ALA A 259 -9.84 4.19 8.52
CA ALA A 259 -10.47 3.96 7.23
C ALA A 259 -11.19 5.21 6.70
N LYS A 260 -11.89 5.96 7.56
CA LYS A 260 -12.52 7.25 7.21
C LYS A 260 -11.48 8.30 6.81
N VAL A 261 -10.37 8.38 7.54
CA VAL A 261 -9.25 9.27 7.18
C VAL A 261 -8.72 8.92 5.80
N LEU A 262 -8.51 7.63 5.50
CA LEU A 262 -7.99 7.22 4.20
C LEU A 262 -8.98 7.45 3.06
N ALA A 263 -10.26 7.16 3.27
CA ALA A 263 -11.33 7.47 2.32
C ALA A 263 -11.38 8.97 1.98
N LYS A 264 -11.23 9.81 3.01
CA LYS A 264 -11.21 11.27 2.87
C LYS A 264 -9.92 11.77 2.23
N CYS A 265 -8.76 11.23 2.63
CA CYS A 265 -7.46 11.85 2.39
C CYS A 265 -6.64 11.27 1.23
N CYS A 266 -6.86 10.02 0.80
CA CYS A 266 -5.98 9.38 -0.19
C CYS A 266 -6.11 9.96 -1.61
N ASN A 267 -7.30 10.46 -1.96
CA ASN A 267 -7.60 11.00 -3.30
C ASN A 267 -7.80 12.52 -3.31
N THR A 268 -7.52 13.20 -2.20
CA THR A 268 -7.59 14.66 -2.12
C THR A 268 -6.34 15.30 -2.70
N ILE A 269 -6.58 16.55 -3.02
CA ILE A 269 -5.77 17.52 -3.71
C ILE A 269 -5.31 18.63 -2.75
N THR A 270 -5.55 18.49 -1.44
CA THR A 270 -4.96 19.36 -0.40
C THR A 270 -3.70 18.70 0.15
N ASP A 271 -2.69 19.50 0.49
CA ASP A 271 -1.40 19.01 0.98
C ASP A 271 -1.39 18.67 2.47
N ASP A 272 -2.40 19.13 3.22
CA ASP A 272 -2.48 19.05 4.68
C ASP A 272 -3.48 18.02 5.22
N CYS A 273 -4.34 17.41 4.37
CA CYS A 273 -5.36 16.45 4.82
C CYS A 273 -4.74 15.29 5.61
N MET A 274 -3.76 14.61 5.00
CA MET A 274 -3.11 13.46 5.65
C MET A 274 -2.38 13.87 6.93
N GLU A 275 -1.70 15.01 6.94
CA GLU A 275 -0.97 15.49 8.11
C GLU A 275 -1.92 15.75 9.28
N ASN A 276 -3.00 16.49 9.04
CA ASN A 276 -3.96 16.88 10.07
C ASN A 276 -4.75 15.68 10.59
N GLU A 277 -5.33 14.89 9.68
CA GLU A 277 -6.21 13.76 10.04
C GLU A 277 -5.45 12.61 10.70
N LEU A 278 -4.24 12.27 10.21
CA LEU A 278 -3.42 11.24 10.85
C LEU A 278 -2.89 11.70 12.21
N SER A 279 -2.58 12.99 12.38
CA SER A 279 -2.16 13.52 13.68
C SER A 279 -3.25 13.35 14.73
N MET A 280 -4.50 13.69 14.40
CA MET A 280 -5.65 13.45 15.29
C MET A 280 -5.87 11.97 15.56
N HIS A 281 -5.79 11.13 14.53
CA HIS A 281 -5.95 9.68 14.67
C HIS A 281 -4.91 9.09 15.64
N VAL A 282 -3.63 9.45 15.48
CA VAL A 282 -2.54 8.96 16.32
C VAL A 282 -2.70 9.38 17.78
N GLN A 283 -3.18 10.60 18.06
CA GLN A 283 -3.49 11.04 19.42
C GLN A 283 -4.56 10.14 20.07
N GLN A 284 -5.59 9.74 19.33
CA GLN A 284 -6.60 8.81 19.84
C GLN A 284 -6.03 7.41 20.10
N VAL A 285 -5.15 6.91 19.21
CA VAL A 285 -4.44 5.64 19.44
C VAL A 285 -3.63 5.70 20.73
N CYS A 286 -2.83 6.75 20.91
CA CYS A 286 -2.03 6.93 22.11
C CYS A 286 -2.89 7.04 23.37
N LYS A 287 -3.99 7.80 23.33
CA LYS A 287 -4.93 7.92 24.45
C LYS A 287 -5.49 6.57 24.90
N LYS A 288 -5.82 5.67 23.96
CA LYS A 288 -6.41 4.36 24.29
C LYS A 288 -5.36 3.32 24.67
N PHE A 289 -4.18 3.33 24.04
CA PHE A 289 -3.24 2.20 24.12
C PHE A 289 -1.93 2.46 24.87
N THR A 290 -1.62 3.70 25.27
CA THR A 290 -0.38 3.99 26.01
C THR A 290 -0.26 3.17 27.31
N SER A 291 -1.35 2.95 28.03
CA SER A 291 -1.36 2.15 29.26
C SER A 291 -1.40 0.64 29.03
N LYS A 292 -1.51 0.19 27.77
CA LYS A 292 -1.71 -1.22 27.40
C LYS A 292 -0.43 -1.93 27.01
N ASP A 293 0.58 -1.18 26.55
CA ASP A 293 1.86 -1.72 26.10
C ASP A 293 2.99 -0.67 26.23
N ALA A 294 4.12 -1.04 26.82
CA ALA A 294 5.24 -0.13 27.06
C ALA A 294 5.92 0.36 25.76
N LYS A 295 5.93 -0.47 24.70
CA LYS A 295 6.46 -0.07 23.39
C LYS A 295 5.54 0.94 22.71
N VAL A 296 4.22 0.80 22.88
CA VAL A 296 3.25 1.82 22.46
C VAL A 296 3.50 3.12 23.21
N ALA A 297 3.68 3.07 24.54
CA ALA A 297 4.00 4.24 25.34
C ALA A 297 5.27 4.95 24.87
N GLU A 298 6.30 4.20 24.50
CA GLU A 298 7.55 4.75 23.94
C GLU A 298 7.34 5.41 22.57
N CYS A 299 6.54 4.79 21.68
CA CYS A 299 6.19 5.41 20.41
C CYS A 299 5.43 6.73 20.61
N CYS A 300 4.51 6.80 21.58
CA CYS A 300 3.66 7.95 21.84
C CYS A 300 4.38 9.19 22.41
N LYS A 301 5.68 9.09 22.71
CA LYS A 301 6.54 10.23 23.08
C LYS A 301 7.05 11.03 21.88
N LYS A 302 6.86 10.54 20.65
CA LYS A 302 7.40 11.14 19.42
C LYS A 302 6.42 12.14 18.79
N SER A 303 6.87 12.88 17.77
CA SER A 303 5.98 13.73 16.98
C SER A 303 4.90 12.89 16.26
N PRO A 304 3.73 13.44 15.89
CA PRO A 304 2.60 12.63 15.42
C PRO A 304 2.94 11.66 14.27
N ILE A 305 3.68 12.12 13.25
CA ILE A 305 4.04 11.28 12.11
C ILE A 305 5.13 10.24 12.45
N GLU A 306 6.05 10.58 13.36
CA GLU A 306 7.04 9.64 13.87
C GLU A 306 6.39 8.59 14.77
N THR A 307 5.38 8.96 15.53
CA THR A 307 4.55 8.06 16.32
C THR A 307 3.78 7.10 15.39
N LEU A 308 3.16 7.60 14.32
CA LEU A 308 2.51 6.74 13.33
C LEU A 308 3.49 5.72 12.74
N HIS A 309 4.66 6.19 12.31
CA HIS A 309 5.70 5.32 11.77
C HIS A 309 6.16 4.28 12.80
N CYS A 310 6.44 4.70 14.03
CA CYS A 310 6.84 3.82 15.14
C CYS A 310 5.79 2.74 15.43
N LEU A 311 4.51 3.14 15.59
CA LEU A 311 3.41 2.20 15.83
C LEU A 311 3.23 1.23 14.66
N TYR A 312 3.37 1.71 13.42
CA TYR A 312 3.31 0.87 12.23
C TYR A 312 4.45 -0.16 12.19
N THR A 313 5.67 0.21 12.58
CA THR A 313 6.84 -0.68 12.57
C THR A 313 6.96 -1.59 13.80
N LEU A 314 6.15 -1.39 14.85
CA LEU A 314 6.13 -2.31 15.99
C LEU A 314 5.98 -3.78 15.53
N PRO A 315 6.80 -4.71 16.03
CA PRO A 315 6.58 -6.13 15.76
C PRO A 315 5.28 -6.61 16.42
N SER A 316 4.80 -7.78 16.02
CA SER A 316 3.76 -8.47 16.78
C SER A 316 4.20 -8.68 18.22
N ALA A 317 3.29 -8.44 19.18
CA ALA A 317 3.56 -8.66 20.59
C ALA A 317 3.88 -10.12 20.89
N GLU A 318 4.48 -10.37 22.06
CA GLU A 318 4.47 -11.73 22.60
C GLU A 318 3.04 -12.12 23.01
N PRO A 319 2.68 -13.41 22.91
CA PRO A 319 1.38 -13.88 23.37
C PRO A 319 1.17 -13.50 24.84
N VAL A 320 0.01 -12.92 25.15
CA VAL A 320 -0.41 -12.60 26.52
C VAL A 320 -1.45 -13.61 26.98
N GLN A 321 -1.47 -13.88 28.29
CA GLN A 321 -2.49 -14.74 28.86
C GLN A 321 -3.84 -14.00 28.84
N LEU A 322 -4.78 -14.54 28.06
CA LEU A 322 -6.13 -14.02 27.91
C LEU A 322 -7.13 -15.02 28.51
N PRO A 323 -8.33 -14.56 28.91
CA PRO A 323 -9.40 -15.46 29.32
C PRO A 323 -9.68 -16.53 28.25
N THR A 324 -10.23 -17.66 28.68
CA THR A 324 -10.59 -18.76 27.77
C THR A 324 -11.46 -18.25 26.63
N LEU A 325 -11.08 -18.61 25.40
CA LEU A 325 -11.83 -18.22 24.21
C LEU A 325 -13.20 -18.90 24.21
N GLN A 326 -14.26 -18.10 24.31
CA GLN A 326 -15.63 -18.58 24.24
C GLN A 326 -16.12 -18.58 22.79
N TRP A 327 -16.90 -19.61 22.44
CA TRP A 327 -17.60 -19.67 21.18
C TRP A 327 -18.82 -18.74 21.22
N PRO A 328 -19.06 -17.88 20.23
CA PRO A 328 -20.24 -17.02 20.20
C PRO A 328 -21.52 -17.86 20.12
N SER A 329 -22.62 -17.38 20.68
CA SER A 329 -23.88 -18.13 20.63
C SER A 329 -24.42 -18.24 19.20
N SER A 330 -25.19 -19.30 18.92
CA SER A 330 -25.80 -19.50 17.61
C SER A 330 -26.71 -18.35 17.18
N ASP A 331 -27.45 -17.76 18.12
CA ASP A 331 -28.30 -16.60 17.88
C ASP A 331 -27.50 -15.36 17.47
N GLU A 332 -26.32 -15.17 18.07
CA GLU A 332 -25.38 -14.10 17.72
C GLU A 332 -24.76 -14.31 16.34
N LEU A 333 -24.39 -15.55 16.01
CA LEU A 333 -23.77 -15.91 14.73
C LEU A 333 -24.74 -15.85 13.55
N CYS A 334 -26.00 -16.29 13.75
CA CYS A 334 -27.01 -16.36 12.69
C CYS A 334 -27.85 -15.09 12.54
N LYS A 335 -27.51 -14.02 13.26
CA LYS A 335 -28.20 -12.73 13.14
C LYS A 335 -27.99 -12.14 11.75
N LYS A 336 -29.08 -12.07 10.95
CA LYS A 336 -29.07 -11.55 9.58
C LYS A 336 -28.36 -10.18 9.48
N GLY A 337 -27.46 -10.06 8.50
CA GLY A 337 -26.77 -8.81 8.18
C GLY A 337 -25.62 -8.42 9.11
N LYS A 338 -25.19 -9.29 10.05
CA LYS A 338 -24.09 -8.97 10.98
C LYS A 338 -23.02 -10.06 11.05
N ASN A 339 -21.99 -9.96 10.20
CA ASN A 339 -20.74 -10.74 10.36
C ASN A 339 -19.85 -10.23 11.52
N GLN A 340 -20.38 -9.38 12.40
CA GLN A 340 -19.60 -8.70 13.44
C GLN A 340 -19.04 -9.68 14.47
N GLU A 341 -19.81 -10.70 14.85
CA GLU A 341 -19.37 -11.71 15.82
C GLU A 341 -18.32 -12.66 15.23
N ILE A 342 -18.44 -12.98 13.93
CA ILE A 342 -17.42 -13.72 13.18
C ILE A 342 -16.09 -12.94 13.17
N VAL A 343 -16.16 -11.62 12.92
CA VAL A 343 -14.99 -10.74 12.97
C VAL A 343 -14.39 -10.69 14.38
N LYS A 344 -15.19 -10.43 15.41
CA LYS A 344 -14.72 -10.39 16.80
C LYS A 344 -14.04 -11.69 17.21
N TYR A 345 -14.67 -12.83 16.94
CA TYR A 345 -14.09 -14.15 17.24
C TYR A 345 -12.77 -14.37 16.51
N THR A 346 -12.67 -13.91 15.26
CA THR A 346 -11.40 -13.98 14.53
C THR A 346 -10.33 -13.07 15.12
N LEU A 347 -10.69 -11.87 15.57
CA LEU A 347 -9.76 -10.96 16.25
C LEU A 347 -9.29 -11.54 17.59
N GLU A 348 -10.18 -12.20 18.33
CA GLU A 348 -9.85 -12.95 19.54
C GLU A 348 -8.81 -14.06 19.27
N ARG A 349 -8.95 -14.79 18.16
CA ARG A 349 -7.95 -15.76 17.72
C ARG A 349 -6.64 -15.09 17.28
N ALA A 350 -6.72 -14.00 16.53
CA ALA A 350 -5.55 -13.26 16.07
C ALA A 350 -4.69 -12.76 17.24
N ARG A 351 -5.30 -12.16 18.27
CA ARG A 351 -4.56 -11.65 19.44
C ARG A 351 -3.95 -12.74 20.33
N ARG A 352 -4.48 -13.97 20.29
CA ARG A 352 -3.88 -15.15 20.94
C ARG A 352 -2.76 -15.78 20.12
N ASN A 353 -2.76 -15.55 18.81
CA ASN A 353 -1.78 -16.08 17.87
C ASN A 353 -1.04 -14.92 17.19
N THR A 354 -0.33 -14.11 17.99
CA THR A 354 0.27 -12.85 17.52
C THR A 354 1.29 -13.01 16.40
N LYS A 355 1.91 -14.19 16.29
CA LYS A 355 2.90 -14.53 15.26
C LYS A 355 2.29 -15.17 14.01
N LEU A 356 0.98 -15.39 13.98
CA LEU A 356 0.31 -15.96 12.83
C LEU A 356 0.18 -14.91 11.71
N PRO A 357 0.65 -15.17 10.48
CA PRO A 357 0.57 -14.17 9.43
C PRO A 357 -0.87 -13.86 9.01
N LEU A 358 -1.10 -12.63 8.55
CA LEU A 358 -2.42 -12.12 8.17
C LEU A 358 -3.17 -13.05 7.19
N LEU A 359 -2.45 -13.61 6.20
CA LEU A 359 -3.07 -14.48 5.19
C LEU A 359 -3.65 -15.76 5.78
N PHE A 360 -2.99 -16.33 6.80
CA PHE A 360 -3.51 -17.48 7.52
C PHE A 360 -4.77 -17.11 8.33
N ILE A 361 -4.77 -15.94 8.97
CA ILE A 361 -5.94 -15.44 9.72
C ILE A 361 -7.13 -15.19 8.78
N ASN A 362 -6.88 -14.67 7.57
CA ASN A 362 -7.93 -14.51 6.57
C ASN A 362 -8.53 -15.85 6.15
N LYS A 363 -7.72 -16.89 5.93
CA LYS A 363 -8.24 -18.24 5.63
C LYS A 363 -9.08 -18.79 6.78
N LEU A 364 -8.63 -18.60 8.03
CA LEU A 364 -9.40 -18.99 9.22
C LEU A 364 -10.75 -18.25 9.29
N TYR A 365 -10.78 -16.97 8.94
CA TYR A 365 -12.01 -16.18 8.85
C TYR A 365 -12.96 -16.72 7.78
N ASP A 366 -12.44 -16.97 6.58
CA ASP A 366 -13.24 -17.45 5.45
C ASP A 366 -13.87 -18.82 5.77
N SER A 367 -13.08 -19.77 6.29
CA SER A 367 -13.60 -21.08 6.71
C SER A 367 -14.63 -20.99 7.83
N PHE A 368 -14.41 -20.11 8.83
CA PHE A 368 -15.39 -19.92 9.89
C PHE A 368 -16.70 -19.29 9.35
N LYS A 369 -16.58 -18.29 8.48
CA LYS A 369 -17.71 -17.62 7.84
C LYS A 369 -18.53 -18.55 6.98
N GLU A 370 -17.88 -19.37 6.15
CA GLU A 370 -18.55 -20.36 5.30
C GLU A 370 -19.34 -21.38 6.12
N LEU A 371 -18.74 -21.91 7.18
CA LEU A 371 -19.41 -22.83 8.10
C LEU A 371 -20.62 -22.20 8.78
N VAL A 372 -20.46 -20.98 9.32
CA VAL A 372 -21.56 -20.27 9.98
C VAL A 372 -22.69 -20.03 9.00
N ASN A 373 -22.40 -19.48 7.82
CA ASN A 373 -23.41 -19.23 6.79
C ASN A 373 -24.13 -20.51 6.36
N GLY A 374 -23.40 -21.61 6.17
CA GLY A 374 -23.97 -22.91 5.82
C GLY A 374 -24.88 -23.48 6.91
N CYS A 375 -24.55 -23.29 8.19
CA CYS A 375 -25.41 -23.73 9.29
C CYS A 375 -26.62 -22.82 9.51
N CYS A 376 -26.48 -21.51 9.33
CA CYS A 376 -27.57 -20.55 9.58
C CYS A 376 -28.72 -20.65 8.56
N ILE A 377 -28.50 -21.30 7.42
CA ILE A 377 -29.56 -21.62 6.44
C ILE A 377 -30.19 -23.00 6.65
N SER A 378 -29.68 -23.80 7.59
CA SER A 378 -30.24 -25.12 7.89
C SER A 378 -31.54 -25.02 8.69
N GLN A 379 -32.33 -26.11 8.72
CA GLN A 379 -33.56 -26.18 9.51
C GLN A 379 -33.31 -26.07 11.03
N THR A 380 -32.12 -26.48 11.48
CA THR A 380 -31.71 -26.47 12.90
C THR A 380 -30.32 -25.85 13.06
N PRO A 381 -30.18 -24.51 12.96
CA PRO A 381 -28.88 -23.84 13.00
C PRO A 381 -28.06 -24.16 14.25
N ASN A 382 -28.70 -24.21 15.42
CA ASN A 382 -28.05 -24.48 16.70
C ASN A 382 -27.40 -25.87 16.73
N VAL A 383 -28.11 -26.89 16.24
CA VAL A 383 -27.60 -28.26 16.17
C VAL A 383 -26.47 -28.37 15.15
N CYS A 384 -26.59 -27.72 13.99
CA CYS A 384 -25.55 -27.70 12.98
C CYS A 384 -24.25 -27.06 13.51
N LEU A 385 -24.36 -25.91 14.18
CA LEU A 385 -23.21 -25.19 14.73
C LEU A 385 -22.51 -25.97 15.85
N GLU A 386 -23.26 -26.55 16.79
CA GLU A 386 -22.64 -27.34 17.87
C GLU A 386 -21.96 -28.60 17.33
N ASN A 387 -22.56 -29.29 16.35
CA ASN A 387 -21.95 -30.47 15.73
C ASN A 387 -20.65 -30.14 14.99
N LYS A 388 -20.57 -28.99 14.31
CA LYS A 388 -19.40 -28.60 13.52
C LYS A 388 -18.32 -27.85 14.32
N LYS A 389 -18.61 -27.43 15.55
CA LYS A 389 -17.72 -26.61 16.39
C LYS A 389 -16.42 -27.34 16.76
N SER A 390 -16.48 -28.60 17.19
CA SER A 390 -15.29 -29.38 17.52
C SER A 390 -14.42 -29.61 16.30
N GLN A 391 -15.02 -30.06 15.20
CA GLN A 391 -14.35 -30.30 13.92
C GLN A 391 -13.62 -29.03 13.44
N LEU A 392 -14.29 -27.89 13.39
CA LEU A 392 -13.67 -26.64 12.95
C LEU A 392 -12.54 -26.22 13.89
N ASN A 393 -12.70 -26.36 15.20
CA ASN A 393 -11.63 -26.04 16.15
C ASN A 393 -10.38 -26.89 15.91
N GLU A 394 -10.54 -28.19 15.65
CA GLU A 394 -9.43 -29.10 15.32
C GLU A 394 -8.75 -28.70 14.00
N GLU A 395 -9.53 -28.46 12.95
CA GLU A 395 -9.01 -28.03 11.64
C GLU A 395 -8.26 -26.69 11.73
N MET A 396 -8.83 -25.71 12.44
CA MET A 396 -8.19 -24.42 12.67
C MET A 396 -6.89 -24.57 13.46
N ASN A 397 -6.88 -25.39 14.53
CA ASN A 397 -5.68 -25.61 15.34
C ASN A 397 -4.57 -26.31 14.55
N LYS A 398 -4.94 -27.29 13.71
CA LYS A 398 -4.01 -27.95 12.78
C LYS A 398 -3.42 -26.93 11.80
N TYR A 399 -4.25 -26.06 11.22
CA TYR A 399 -3.80 -25.03 10.29
C TYR A 399 -2.88 -24.00 10.97
N ILE A 400 -3.20 -23.58 12.19
CA ILE A 400 -2.34 -22.70 13.00
C ILE A 400 -0.99 -23.35 13.29
N SER A 401 -0.97 -24.65 13.62
CA SER A 401 0.28 -25.40 13.83
C SER A 401 1.15 -25.42 12.58
N GLN A 402 0.57 -25.68 11.40
CA GLN A 402 1.28 -25.65 10.11
C GLN A 402 1.84 -24.26 9.80
N ALA A 403 1.06 -23.21 10.03
CA ALA A 403 1.49 -21.84 9.85
C ALA A 403 2.64 -21.46 10.80
N THR A 404 2.57 -21.96 12.03
CA THR A 404 3.61 -21.79 13.04
C THR A 404 4.88 -22.54 12.65
N GLU A 405 4.79 -23.69 12.00
CA GLU A 405 5.96 -24.36 11.42
C GLU A 405 6.62 -23.51 10.33
N LEU A 406 5.83 -22.86 9.47
CA LEU A 406 6.35 -22.04 8.38
C LEU A 406 7.00 -20.73 8.87
N CYS A 407 6.37 -20.06 9.84
CA CYS A 407 6.71 -18.69 10.23
C CYS A 407 7.21 -18.54 11.68
N GLY A 408 6.95 -19.51 12.55
CA GLY A 408 7.15 -19.38 13.99
C GLY A 408 8.62 -19.24 14.38
N ASP A 409 9.52 -19.98 13.73
CA ASP A 409 10.95 -19.90 14.01
C ASP A 409 11.63 -18.68 13.39
N TYR A 410 11.07 -18.13 12.30
CA TYR A 410 11.58 -16.92 11.66
C TYR A 410 11.58 -15.72 12.62
N HIS A 411 10.61 -15.65 13.54
CA HIS A 411 10.54 -14.59 14.54
C HIS A 411 11.43 -14.81 15.78
N LYS A 412 12.01 -16.01 15.94
CA LYS A 412 12.78 -16.38 17.14
C LYS A 412 14.29 -16.27 16.94
N TYR A 413 14.77 -16.47 15.72
CA TYR A 413 16.19 -16.60 15.43
C TYR A 413 16.66 -15.58 14.38
N PRO A 414 17.94 -15.16 14.44
CA PRO A 414 18.57 -14.46 13.32
C PRO A 414 18.45 -15.26 12.02
N PHE A 415 18.43 -14.57 10.87
CA PHE A 415 18.10 -15.19 9.59
C PHE A 415 18.99 -16.40 9.23
N LEU A 416 20.31 -16.32 9.49
CA LEU A 416 21.23 -17.42 9.21
C LEU A 416 20.95 -18.64 10.10
N GLU A 417 20.75 -18.44 11.40
CA GLU A 417 20.40 -19.52 12.33
C GLU A 417 19.04 -20.14 11.98
N PHE A 418 18.06 -19.32 11.60
CA PHE A 418 16.77 -19.80 11.09
C PHE A 418 16.96 -20.72 9.86
N LYS A 419 17.79 -20.32 8.87
CA LYS A 419 18.08 -21.16 7.70
C LYS A 419 18.73 -22.49 8.07
N GLU A 420 19.68 -22.48 9.02
CA GLU A 420 20.33 -23.72 9.49
C GLU A 420 19.35 -24.67 10.17
N ARG A 421 18.47 -24.14 11.04
CA ARG A 421 17.43 -24.92 11.72
C ARG A 421 16.42 -25.48 10.71
N LEU A 422 15.99 -24.67 9.76
CA LEU A 422 15.10 -25.08 8.68
C LEU A 422 15.72 -26.20 7.83
N ASN A 423 17.00 -26.11 7.51
CA ASN A 423 17.72 -27.17 6.79
C ASN A 423 17.73 -28.49 7.58
N LYS A 424 18.03 -28.44 8.88
CA LYS A 424 17.99 -29.63 9.75
C LYS A 424 16.60 -30.25 9.83
N ALA A 425 15.56 -29.42 9.96
CA ALA A 425 14.16 -29.87 10.02
C ALA A 425 13.72 -30.52 8.71
N LEU A 426 14.01 -29.89 7.57
CA LEU A 426 13.67 -30.43 6.25
C LEU A 426 14.43 -31.73 5.95
N SER A 427 15.73 -31.78 6.24
CA SER A 427 16.54 -32.98 6.02
C SER A 427 15.99 -34.19 6.78
N ARG A 428 15.45 -33.97 7.99
CA ARG A 428 14.79 -35.02 8.78
C ARG A 428 13.42 -35.41 8.22
N ARG A 429 12.65 -34.45 7.72
CA ARG A 429 11.27 -34.65 7.24
C ARG A 429 11.21 -35.34 5.88
N VAL A 430 12.17 -35.06 4.99
CA VAL A 430 12.23 -35.60 3.63
C VAL A 430 13.57 -36.31 3.38
N PRO A 431 13.86 -37.41 4.12
CA PRO A 431 15.16 -38.09 4.06
C PRO A 431 15.46 -38.73 2.69
N LYS A 432 14.45 -38.86 1.82
CA LYS A 432 14.58 -39.41 0.47
C LYS A 432 15.08 -38.40 -0.58
N LEU A 433 15.09 -37.09 -0.26
CA LEU A 433 15.55 -36.07 -1.18
C LEU A 433 17.06 -35.88 -1.10
N SER A 434 17.67 -35.50 -2.23
CA SER A 434 19.08 -35.15 -2.28
C SER A 434 19.37 -33.85 -1.51
N THR A 435 20.63 -33.66 -1.11
CA THR A 435 21.07 -32.45 -0.40
C THR A 435 20.82 -31.17 -1.22
N SER A 436 20.93 -31.21 -2.55
CA SER A 436 20.64 -30.05 -3.40
C SER A 436 19.15 -29.70 -3.38
N GLN A 437 18.26 -30.69 -3.50
CA GLN A 437 16.81 -30.48 -3.41
C GLN A 437 16.40 -29.91 -2.04
N VAL A 438 16.99 -30.41 -0.95
CA VAL A 438 16.73 -29.85 0.38
C VAL A 438 17.20 -28.39 0.47
N LYS A 439 18.38 -28.06 -0.07
CA LYS A 439 18.87 -26.67 -0.12
C LYS A 439 17.94 -25.75 -0.91
N GLU A 440 17.43 -26.18 -2.06
CA GLU A 440 16.44 -25.42 -2.83
C GLU A 440 15.16 -25.17 -2.03
N MET A 441 14.66 -26.18 -1.32
CA MET A 441 13.50 -26.02 -0.43
C MET A 441 13.78 -25.05 0.72
N VAL A 442 14.98 -25.10 1.32
CA VAL A 442 15.41 -24.15 2.36
C VAL A 442 15.42 -22.73 1.80
N GLU A 443 15.96 -22.53 0.60
CA GLU A 443 16.01 -21.20 -0.03
C GLU A 443 14.60 -20.67 -0.30
N ALA A 444 13.75 -21.47 -0.94
CA ALA A 444 12.37 -21.09 -1.25
C ALA A 444 11.57 -20.75 0.02
N ARG A 445 11.65 -21.59 1.06
CA ARG A 445 10.94 -21.36 2.33
C ARG A 445 11.51 -20.18 3.12
N SER A 446 12.83 -20.02 3.15
CA SER A 446 13.44 -18.90 3.88
C SER A 446 13.19 -17.55 3.21
N SER A 447 13.20 -17.52 1.87
CA SER A 447 12.79 -16.36 1.08
C SER A 447 11.33 -16.00 1.36
N LEU A 448 10.42 -16.98 1.27
CA LEU A 448 9.00 -16.78 1.60
C LEU A 448 8.81 -16.23 3.02
N ALA A 449 9.51 -16.81 3.99
CA ALA A 449 9.40 -16.40 5.39
C ALA A 449 9.87 -14.95 5.59
N SER A 450 10.98 -14.58 4.97
CA SER A 450 11.58 -13.24 5.10
C SER A 450 10.68 -12.11 4.58
N THR A 451 9.73 -12.41 3.69
CA THR A 451 8.79 -11.43 3.14
C THR A 451 7.39 -11.57 3.73
N CYS A 452 6.91 -12.80 3.94
CA CYS A 452 5.49 -13.09 4.17
C CYS A 452 5.12 -13.48 5.59
N CYS A 453 6.10 -13.72 6.47
CA CYS A 453 5.84 -13.90 7.89
C CYS A 453 5.79 -12.58 8.67
N LEU A 454 6.11 -11.45 8.03
CA LEU A 454 6.08 -10.14 8.67
C LEU A 454 4.64 -9.64 8.91
N ILE A 455 4.40 -8.95 10.03
CA ILE A 455 3.09 -8.35 10.34
C ILE A 455 2.62 -7.36 9.26
N ASN A 456 3.58 -6.71 8.60
CA ASN A 456 3.36 -5.77 7.51
C ASN A 456 3.69 -6.38 6.14
N ALA A 457 3.59 -7.70 6.00
CA ALA A 457 3.82 -8.38 4.72
C ALA A 457 3.07 -7.71 3.55
N PRO A 458 3.68 -7.67 2.35
CA PRO A 458 3.08 -7.14 1.13
C PRO A 458 1.95 -8.07 0.66
N PRO A 459 0.68 -7.64 0.74
CA PRO A 459 -0.45 -8.55 0.59
C PRO A 459 -0.66 -9.14 -0.80
N VAL A 460 -0.33 -8.42 -1.88
CA VAL A 460 -0.50 -8.94 -3.25
C VAL A 460 0.55 -10.02 -3.50
N TYR A 461 1.83 -9.69 -3.28
CA TYR A 461 2.95 -10.61 -3.41
C TYR A 461 2.78 -11.86 -2.53
N CYS A 462 2.50 -11.68 -1.23
CA CYS A 462 2.42 -12.82 -0.33
C CYS A 462 1.21 -13.71 -0.57
N ARG A 463 0.09 -13.18 -1.08
CA ARG A 463 -1.04 -14.03 -1.49
C ARG A 463 -0.63 -14.97 -2.62
N GLU A 464 0.03 -14.44 -3.64
CA GLU A 464 0.49 -15.25 -4.77
C GLU A 464 1.51 -16.30 -4.33
N MET A 465 2.50 -15.89 -3.54
CA MET A 465 3.58 -16.76 -3.11
C MET A 465 3.13 -17.85 -2.14
N ILE A 466 2.25 -17.53 -1.19
CA ILE A 466 1.68 -18.54 -0.28
C ILE A 466 0.80 -19.52 -1.05
N ASN A 467 -0.02 -19.07 -2.00
CA ASN A 467 -0.82 -19.99 -2.81
C ASN A 467 0.06 -20.95 -3.62
N LYS A 468 1.12 -20.44 -4.25
CA LYS A 468 2.13 -21.27 -4.93
C LYS A 468 2.77 -22.28 -3.97
N PHE A 469 3.15 -21.83 -2.78
CA PHE A 469 3.78 -22.67 -1.76
C PHE A 469 2.84 -23.78 -1.25
N LEU A 470 1.59 -23.45 -0.92
CA LEU A 470 0.61 -24.44 -0.46
C LEU A 470 0.35 -25.49 -1.54
N ASN A 471 0.30 -25.09 -2.82
CA ASN A 471 0.13 -26.01 -3.94
C ASN A 471 1.37 -26.88 -4.20
N SER A 472 2.59 -26.37 -4.02
CA SER A 472 3.83 -27.12 -4.27
C SER A 472 4.25 -28.04 -3.12
N THR A 473 3.83 -27.73 -1.88
CA THR A 473 4.15 -28.55 -0.70
C THR A 473 3.23 -29.78 -0.57
N CYS A 474 2.24 -29.93 -1.46
CA CYS A 474 1.32 -31.07 -1.55
C CYS A 474 1.94 -32.33 -2.20
N LEU A 475 3.27 -32.53 -2.14
CA LEU A 475 3.92 -33.73 -2.68
C LEU A 475 3.83 -34.97 -1.77
N GLN A 476 3.23 -34.88 -0.57
CA GLN A 476 2.92 -36.05 0.28
C GLN A 476 1.60 -35.87 1.05
N GLU A 477 0.57 -36.62 0.60
CA GLU A 477 -0.63 -37.19 1.26
C GLU A 477 -1.38 -36.53 2.45
N SER A 478 -1.11 -35.29 2.86
CA SER A 478 -1.93 -34.68 3.92
C SER A 478 -2.19 -33.19 3.74
N CYS A 479 -3.04 -32.85 2.76
CA CYS A 479 -3.68 -31.54 2.67
C CYS A 479 -5.21 -31.71 2.54
N LEU A 480 -5.87 -32.07 3.64
CA LEU A 480 -7.32 -31.87 3.79
C LEU A 480 -7.55 -30.39 4.14
N LEU A 481 -7.94 -29.62 3.12
CA LEU A 481 -8.80 -28.43 3.14
C LEU A 481 -8.84 -27.93 1.67
N GLN A 482 -9.56 -28.69 0.84
CA GLN A 482 -10.18 -28.20 -0.39
C GLN A 482 -11.57 -27.67 -0.06
#